data_AF-A0AAE1PR71-F1
#
_entry.id   AF-A0AAE1PR71-F1
#
_cell.length_a   1.000
_cell.length_b   1.000
_cell.length_c   1.000
_cell.angle_alpha   90.00
_cell.angle_beta   90.00
_cell.angle_gamma   90.00
#
_symmetry.space_group_name_H-M   'P 1'
#
loop_
_entity.id
_entity.type
_entity.pdbx_description
1 polymer ?
#
loop_
_entity_poly.entity_id
_entity_poly.type
_entity_poly.pdbx_seq_one_letter_code
_entity_poly.pdbx_strand_id
1 'polypeptide(L)'
;MLKAVLGVGLFGVLVLAGYPEDLVPCNGEKTMAINERITFETTGFPGVPYSANEMCTWTLTCEPEGQTELEFRTNSQEIEDSTDCANDYLEVDDGSSITKTCGTDTFNGMTFDNPATITFKSDGSVQEKGFRYFVFCRVKPTTTPPPTTTPPTTTPPTTTPPTTTPPTTTPPTTTPPTTTPPTTTPTTTTAPPTTTTTPPPSTTTVTSTSTEPECMPDTTPPTTTPPTTTEDC
;
A
#
# COMPACT_ATOMS: atom_id res chain seq x y z
N MET A 1 11.34 23.57 -16.56
CA MET A 1 12.30 23.96 -17.62
C MET A 1 12.80 22.65 -18.19
N LEU A 2 12.34 22.26 -19.37
CA LEU A 2 12.56 20.93 -19.93
C LEU A 2 14.05 20.63 -20.10
N LYS A 3 14.58 19.64 -19.38
CA LYS A 3 15.96 19.15 -19.59
C LYS A 3 15.93 18.03 -20.63
N ALA A 4 16.55 18.28 -21.79
CA ALA A 4 16.64 17.32 -22.89
C ALA A 4 17.99 16.56 -22.85
N VAL A 5 17.95 15.24 -23.07
CA VAL A 5 19.15 14.42 -23.37
C VAL A 5 19.21 14.22 -24.88
N LEU A 6 20.32 14.62 -25.50
CA LEU A 6 20.52 14.57 -26.95
C LEU A 6 21.01 13.18 -27.39
N GLY A 7 20.16 12.40 -28.05
CA GLY A 7 20.54 11.19 -28.79
C GLY A 7 20.32 11.39 -30.29
N VAL A 8 21.36 11.22 -31.12
CA VAL A 8 21.27 11.40 -32.57
C VAL A 8 20.86 10.09 -33.24
N GLY A 9 19.59 9.98 -33.66
CA GLY A 9 19.08 8.87 -34.46
C GLY A 9 19.24 9.10 -35.97
N LEU A 10 19.53 8.03 -36.73
CA LEU A 10 19.89 8.06 -38.15
C LEU A 10 18.73 8.35 -39.14
N PHE A 11 17.56 8.75 -38.67
CA PHE A 11 16.46 9.24 -39.49
C PHE A 11 15.90 10.47 -38.78
N GLY A 12 15.86 11.61 -39.47
CA GLY A 12 15.67 12.96 -38.93
C GLY A 12 14.29 13.27 -38.34
N VAL A 13 13.80 12.44 -37.43
CA VAL A 13 12.68 12.75 -36.53
C VAL A 13 13.26 12.80 -35.12
N LEU A 14 13.41 14.02 -34.59
CA LEU A 14 13.73 14.28 -33.20
C LEU A 14 12.54 13.81 -32.35
N VAL A 15 12.56 12.55 -31.92
CA VAL A 15 11.62 12.06 -30.90
C VAL A 15 12.12 12.59 -29.55
N LEU A 16 11.59 13.73 -29.12
CA LEU A 16 11.70 14.17 -27.74
C LEU A 16 10.86 13.20 -26.90
N ALA A 17 11.46 12.11 -26.43
CA ALA A 17 10.89 11.36 -25.33
C ALA A 17 11.03 12.23 -24.08
N GLY A 18 10.09 13.15 -23.89
CA GLY A 18 9.98 13.94 -22.68
C GLY A 18 9.58 12.99 -21.55
N TYR A 19 10.49 12.76 -20.60
CA TYR A 19 10.10 12.17 -19.33
C TYR A 19 9.18 13.16 -18.60
N PRO A 20 8.11 12.70 -17.96
CA PRO A 20 7.29 13.59 -17.14
C PRO A 20 8.19 14.20 -16.05
N GLU A 21 8.11 15.51 -15.85
CA GLU A 21 9.05 16.28 -15.00
C GLU A 21 9.08 15.81 -13.53
N ASP A 22 8.09 15.02 -13.10
CA ASP A 22 7.98 14.45 -11.77
C ASP A 22 8.59 13.03 -11.64
N LEU A 23 9.05 12.40 -12.73
CA LEU A 23 9.70 11.08 -12.67
C LEU A 23 11.14 11.18 -12.17
N VAL A 24 11.45 10.44 -11.11
CA VAL A 24 12.82 10.20 -10.64
C VAL A 24 13.34 8.93 -11.30
N PRO A 25 14.39 8.99 -12.14
CA PRO A 25 14.93 7.82 -12.80
C PRO A 25 15.58 6.86 -11.80
N CYS A 26 15.72 5.59 -12.17
CA CYS A 26 16.49 4.60 -11.42
C CYS A 26 17.89 5.13 -11.06
N ASN A 27 18.32 4.92 -9.81
CA ASN A 27 19.54 5.48 -9.22
C ASN A 27 19.54 7.02 -9.12
N GLY A 28 18.35 7.61 -9.08
CA GLY A 28 18.13 9.04 -8.96
C GLY A 28 17.92 9.50 -7.52
N GLU A 29 18.22 10.77 -7.28
CA GLU A 29 18.01 11.42 -6.00
C GLU A 29 17.09 12.64 -6.19
N LYS A 30 16.28 12.95 -5.18
CA LYS A 30 15.35 14.06 -5.25
C LYS A 30 15.05 14.66 -3.88
N THR A 31 15.35 15.96 -3.76
CA THR A 31 14.84 16.79 -2.67
C THR A 31 13.50 17.41 -3.08
N MET A 32 12.49 17.29 -2.22
CA MET A 32 11.11 17.68 -2.43
C MET A 32 10.73 18.84 -1.49
N ALA A 33 9.92 19.78 -1.99
CA ALA A 33 9.23 20.75 -1.15
C ALA A 33 7.92 20.19 -0.58
N ILE A 34 7.41 20.73 0.54
CA ILE A 34 6.10 20.36 1.09
C ILE A 34 5.02 20.46 0.00
N ASN A 35 4.18 19.42 -0.08
CA ASN A 35 3.15 19.20 -1.10
C ASN A 35 3.65 18.92 -2.53
N GLU A 36 4.97 18.84 -2.74
CA GLU A 36 5.51 18.32 -3.99
C GLU A 36 5.18 16.82 -4.11
N ARG A 37 4.96 16.39 -5.34
CA ARG A 37 4.75 14.99 -5.71
C ARG A 37 5.81 14.59 -6.72
N ILE A 38 6.37 13.41 -6.53
CA ILE A 38 7.24 12.76 -7.50
C ILE A 38 6.69 11.38 -7.87
N THR A 39 7.22 10.81 -8.93
CA THR A 39 6.89 9.47 -9.41
C THR A 39 8.18 8.66 -9.49
N PHE A 40 8.12 7.39 -9.13
CA PHE A 40 9.14 6.41 -9.49
C PHE A 40 8.46 5.10 -9.93
N GLU A 41 9.07 4.40 -10.87
CA GLU A 41 8.48 3.23 -11.51
C GLU A 41 9.56 2.30 -12.05
N THR A 42 9.18 1.04 -12.29
CA THR A 42 9.99 0.12 -13.11
C THR A 42 9.98 0.58 -14.57
N THR A 43 11.05 0.28 -15.30
CA THR A 43 11.20 0.72 -16.69
C THR A 43 10.04 0.21 -17.56
N GLY A 44 9.27 1.15 -18.14
CA GLY A 44 8.21 0.84 -19.10
C GLY A 44 6.89 0.33 -18.51
N PHE A 45 6.69 0.47 -17.19
CA PHE A 45 5.42 0.19 -16.54
C PHE A 45 4.24 0.97 -17.13
N PRO A 46 3.04 0.37 -17.30
CA PRO A 46 2.70 -1.04 -17.12
C PRO A 46 2.84 -1.86 -18.42
N GLY A 47 3.46 -1.29 -19.47
CA GLY A 47 3.46 -1.83 -20.82
C GLY A 47 4.45 -2.97 -21.04
N VAL A 48 5.51 -3.05 -20.23
CA VAL A 48 6.50 -4.14 -20.25
C VAL A 48 6.81 -4.60 -18.83
N PRO A 49 7.08 -5.90 -18.63
CA PRO A 49 7.64 -6.39 -17.37
C PRO A 49 8.97 -5.73 -17.04
N TYR A 50 9.33 -5.69 -15.75
CA TYR A 50 10.64 -5.20 -15.31
C TYR A 50 11.78 -6.09 -15.80
N SER A 51 13.04 -5.64 -15.68
CA SER A 51 14.18 -6.42 -16.15
C SER A 51 14.62 -7.46 -15.11
N ALA A 52 15.21 -8.57 -15.56
CA ALA A 52 15.88 -9.51 -14.68
C ALA A 52 17.19 -8.93 -14.14
N ASN A 53 17.55 -9.30 -12.90
CA ASN A 53 18.75 -8.83 -12.19
C ASN A 53 18.86 -7.31 -12.09
N GLU A 54 17.72 -6.63 -12.02
CA GLU A 54 17.63 -5.18 -11.89
C GLU A 54 17.93 -4.78 -10.43
N MET A 55 18.67 -3.70 -10.25
CA MET A 55 18.85 -3.06 -8.95
C MET A 55 18.73 -1.56 -9.14
N CYS A 56 17.62 -1.01 -8.65
CA CYS A 56 17.31 0.41 -8.74
C CYS A 56 17.15 1.00 -7.36
N THR A 57 17.84 2.10 -7.11
CA THR A 57 17.73 2.85 -5.86
C THR A 57 17.20 4.25 -6.12
N TRP A 58 16.35 4.75 -5.22
CA TRP A 58 15.91 6.15 -5.22
C TRP A 58 16.11 6.73 -3.82
N THR A 59 16.78 7.88 -3.73
CA THR A 59 16.95 8.58 -2.44
C THR A 59 16.09 9.84 -2.44
N LEU A 60 15.14 9.89 -1.51
CA LEU A 60 14.17 10.96 -1.40
C LEU A 60 14.35 11.71 -0.09
N THR A 61 14.39 13.03 -0.19
CA THR A 61 14.40 13.94 0.95
C THR A 61 13.25 14.93 0.82
N CYS A 62 12.47 15.11 1.87
CA CYS A 62 11.39 16.09 1.94
C CYS A 62 11.79 17.20 2.92
N GLU A 63 11.82 18.45 2.48
CA GLU A 63 12.32 19.54 3.33
C GLU A 63 11.17 20.26 4.07
N PRO A 64 11.32 20.61 5.36
CA PRO A 64 12.47 20.34 6.22
C PRO A 64 12.46 18.93 6.83
N GLU A 65 13.63 18.31 6.91
CA GLU A 65 13.82 17.01 7.58
C GLU A 65 13.34 17.04 9.05
N GLY A 66 12.85 15.90 9.55
CA GLY A 66 12.35 15.75 10.92
C GLY A 66 10.97 16.36 11.19
N GLN A 67 10.48 17.29 10.36
CA GLN A 67 9.13 17.86 10.45
C GLN A 67 8.19 17.34 9.36
N THR A 68 8.72 16.55 8.44
CA THR A 68 8.01 16.07 7.26
C THR A 68 8.21 14.56 7.09
N GLU A 69 7.33 13.94 6.31
CA GLU A 69 7.27 12.51 6.02
C GLU A 69 6.94 12.27 4.54
N LEU A 70 7.22 11.06 4.08
CA LEU A 70 6.96 10.64 2.69
C LEU A 70 5.73 9.74 2.65
N GLU A 71 4.66 10.21 2.00
CA GLU A 71 3.43 9.44 1.81
C GLU A 71 3.47 8.72 0.45
N PHE A 72 3.36 7.40 0.47
CA PHE A 72 3.41 6.56 -0.73
C PHE A 72 2.01 6.21 -1.21
N ARG A 73 1.77 6.35 -2.52
CA ARG A 73 0.51 6.00 -3.18
C ARG A 73 0.79 5.21 -4.45
N THR A 74 -0.01 4.17 -4.69
CA THR A 74 0.00 3.42 -5.94
C THR A 74 -1.39 2.89 -6.26
N ASN A 75 -1.64 2.62 -7.54
CA ASN A 75 -2.85 1.92 -7.97
C ASN A 75 -2.63 0.40 -8.07
N SER A 76 -1.39 -0.04 -8.31
CA SER A 76 -1.08 -1.45 -8.53
C SER A 76 0.43 -1.70 -8.40
N GLN A 77 0.77 -2.88 -7.90
CA GLN A 77 2.10 -3.47 -7.91
C GLN A 77 1.94 -4.94 -8.30
N GLU A 78 2.81 -5.41 -9.18
CA GLU A 78 2.92 -6.82 -9.55
C GLU A 78 4.42 -7.13 -9.61
N ILE A 79 4.96 -7.64 -8.51
CA ILE A 79 6.33 -8.15 -8.37
C ILE A 79 6.21 -9.67 -8.15
N GLU A 80 7.22 -10.47 -8.49
CA GLU A 80 7.22 -11.90 -8.16
C GLU A 80 6.89 -12.13 -6.67
N ASP A 81 5.88 -12.94 -6.40
CA ASP A 81 5.52 -13.31 -5.04
C ASP A 81 6.42 -14.45 -4.53
N SER A 82 7.00 -14.27 -3.35
CA SER A 82 7.89 -15.26 -2.73
C SER A 82 7.85 -15.14 -1.21
N THR A 83 8.17 -16.21 -0.50
CA THR A 83 8.22 -16.18 0.97
C THR A 83 9.22 -15.13 1.44
N ASP A 84 8.78 -14.23 2.31
CA ASP A 84 9.54 -13.08 2.82
C ASP A 84 10.15 -12.16 1.73
N CYS A 85 9.58 -12.18 0.53
CA CYS A 85 10.06 -11.44 -0.64
C CYS A 85 11.56 -11.71 -0.94
N ALA A 86 11.94 -13.00 -0.90
CA ALA A 86 13.32 -13.44 -1.06
C ALA A 86 13.86 -13.34 -2.50
N ASN A 87 12.98 -13.40 -3.50
CA ASN A 87 13.36 -13.31 -4.92
C ASN A 87 13.39 -11.83 -5.35
N ASP A 88 12.23 -11.30 -5.76
CA ASP A 88 12.04 -9.92 -6.14
C ASP A 88 11.36 -9.11 -5.01
N TYR A 89 11.74 -7.85 -4.85
CA TYR A 89 11.14 -7.00 -3.82
C TYR A 89 11.29 -5.51 -4.09
N LEU A 90 10.35 -4.74 -3.54
CA LEU A 90 10.48 -3.31 -3.30
C LEU A 90 10.66 -3.06 -1.80
N GLU A 91 11.72 -2.35 -1.44
CA GLU A 91 12.11 -2.05 -0.07
C GLU A 91 12.11 -0.53 0.15
N VAL A 92 11.66 -0.10 1.33
CA VAL A 92 11.84 1.27 1.82
C VAL A 92 12.62 1.20 3.14
N ASP A 93 13.77 1.87 3.17
CA ASP A 93 14.58 2.14 4.36
C ASP A 93 14.45 3.62 4.70
N ASP A 94 13.80 3.92 5.82
CA ASP A 94 13.59 5.30 6.31
C ASP A 94 14.51 5.67 7.48
N GLY A 95 15.55 4.86 7.72
CA GLY A 95 16.51 5.00 8.82
C GLY A 95 15.98 4.53 10.18
N SER A 96 14.66 4.50 10.38
CA SER A 96 14.03 3.93 11.58
C SER A 96 13.70 2.44 11.39
N SER A 97 13.30 2.07 10.19
CA SER A 97 12.83 0.74 9.83
C SER A 97 13.13 0.41 8.37
N ILE A 98 13.19 -0.89 8.07
CA ILE A 98 13.27 -1.40 6.70
C ILE A 98 12.03 -2.25 6.46
N THR A 99 11.24 -1.89 5.46
CA THR A 99 10.00 -2.59 5.11
C THR A 99 10.06 -3.05 3.66
N LYS A 100 9.69 -4.31 3.40
CA LYS A 100 9.66 -4.93 2.06
C LYS A 100 8.26 -5.30 1.64
N THR A 101 8.01 -5.24 0.33
CA THR A 101 6.82 -5.80 -0.31
C THR A 101 7.19 -6.48 -1.64
N CYS A 102 6.37 -7.44 -2.03
CA CYS A 102 6.43 -8.17 -3.30
C CYS A 102 5.02 -8.65 -3.65
N GLY A 103 4.85 -9.43 -4.73
CA GLY A 103 3.51 -9.85 -5.15
C GLY A 103 2.61 -8.64 -5.46
N THR A 104 1.39 -8.70 -4.93
CA THR A 104 0.41 -7.59 -4.97
C THR A 104 0.35 -6.77 -3.68
N ASP A 105 1.18 -7.09 -2.69
CA ASP A 105 1.28 -6.28 -1.46
C ASP A 105 1.92 -4.95 -1.80
N THR A 106 1.46 -3.85 -1.18
CA THR A 106 1.87 -2.49 -1.57
C THR A 106 2.13 -1.59 -0.37
N PHE A 107 2.88 -0.52 -0.61
CA PHE A 107 3.01 0.61 0.31
C PHE A 107 1.89 1.65 0.15
N ASN A 108 0.79 1.33 -0.54
CA ASN A 108 -0.27 2.31 -0.80
C ASN A 108 -0.90 2.83 0.50
N GLY A 109 -0.79 4.13 0.74
CA GLY A 109 -1.30 4.79 1.93
C GLY A 109 -0.38 4.71 3.15
N MET A 110 0.81 4.12 3.01
CA MET A 110 1.83 4.13 4.06
C MET A 110 2.61 5.45 4.04
N THR A 111 3.08 5.85 5.22
CA THR A 111 3.98 6.98 5.43
C THR A 111 5.28 6.48 6.02
N PHE A 112 6.40 6.97 5.50
CA PHE A 112 7.73 6.65 5.97
C PHE A 112 8.41 7.88 6.54
N ASP A 113 9.34 7.66 7.47
CA ASP A 113 10.23 8.72 7.93
C ASP A 113 11.04 9.31 6.76
N ASN A 114 11.63 10.45 7.02
CA ASN A 114 12.33 11.24 6.04
C ASN A 114 13.70 11.65 6.58
N PRO A 115 14.80 11.43 5.83
CA PRO A 115 14.85 10.92 4.45
C PRO A 115 14.60 9.41 4.33
N ALA A 116 14.27 8.95 3.12
CA ALA A 116 14.12 7.52 2.82
C ALA A 116 14.86 7.10 1.55
N THR A 117 15.36 5.86 1.57
CA THR A 117 15.96 5.18 0.44
C THR A 117 15.03 4.04 0.01
N ILE A 118 14.66 4.04 -1.27
CA ILE A 118 13.80 3.03 -1.86
C ILE A 118 14.68 2.15 -2.76
N THR A 119 14.59 0.83 -2.60
CA THR A 119 15.34 -0.12 -3.42
C THR A 119 14.39 -1.12 -4.05
N PHE A 120 14.40 -1.20 -5.38
CA PHE A 120 13.84 -2.33 -6.12
C PHE A 120 14.96 -3.27 -6.54
N LYS A 121 14.76 -4.57 -6.28
CA LYS A 121 15.68 -5.61 -6.72
C LYS A 121 14.90 -6.76 -7.34
N SER A 122 15.38 -7.26 -8.48
CA SER A 122 14.90 -8.49 -9.09
C SER A 122 16.00 -9.54 -9.24
N ASP A 123 15.60 -10.79 -9.37
CA ASP A 123 16.47 -11.94 -9.65
C ASP A 123 16.49 -12.30 -11.15
N GLY A 124 17.04 -13.46 -11.49
CA GLY A 124 17.22 -13.91 -12.87
C GLY A 124 15.95 -14.42 -13.58
N SER A 125 14.81 -14.49 -12.90
CA SER A 125 13.60 -15.17 -13.38
C SER A 125 12.30 -14.49 -12.91
N VAL A 126 11.18 -14.85 -13.53
CA VAL A 126 9.81 -14.41 -13.17
C VAL A 126 9.65 -12.88 -13.06
N GLN A 127 9.77 -12.20 -14.20
CA GLN A 127 9.47 -10.77 -14.25
C GLN A 127 7.96 -10.53 -14.42
N GLU A 128 7.37 -9.82 -13.47
CA GLU A 128 5.98 -9.38 -13.50
C GLU A 128 5.86 -7.94 -14.04
N LYS A 129 4.65 -7.35 -14.02
CA LYS A 129 4.41 -6.03 -14.63
C LYS A 129 5.19 -4.89 -13.98
N GLY A 130 5.57 -5.02 -12.70
CA GLY A 130 6.26 -4.02 -11.92
C GLY A 130 5.32 -3.07 -11.19
N PHE A 131 5.73 -1.81 -11.03
CA PHE A 131 4.98 -0.82 -10.26
C PHE A 131 5.18 0.61 -10.75
N ARG A 132 4.28 1.50 -10.32
CA ARG A 132 4.45 2.95 -10.33
C ARG A 132 3.96 3.51 -9.00
N TYR A 133 4.81 4.22 -8.28
CA TYR A 133 4.45 4.94 -7.06
C TYR A 133 4.47 6.44 -7.28
N PHE A 134 3.51 7.11 -6.64
CA PHE A 134 3.51 8.54 -6.41
C PHE A 134 3.89 8.79 -4.96
N VAL A 135 4.92 9.59 -4.73
CA VAL A 135 5.36 9.96 -3.38
C VAL A 135 5.03 11.42 -3.15
N PHE A 136 4.39 11.72 -2.03
CA PHE A 136 4.03 13.07 -1.61
C PHE A 136 4.84 13.47 -0.39
N CYS A 137 5.42 14.67 -0.45
CA CYS A 137 6.09 15.28 0.69
C CYS A 137 5.04 15.93 1.61
N ARG A 138 4.88 15.42 2.83
CA ARG A 138 3.85 15.83 3.79
C ARG A 138 4.46 16.38 5.07
N VAL A 139 3.74 17.26 5.74
CA VAL A 139 4.11 17.71 7.10
C VAL A 139 3.68 16.62 8.08
N LYS A 140 4.58 16.21 8.97
CA LYS A 140 4.26 15.26 10.04
C LYS A 140 3.11 15.82 10.89
N PRO A 141 2.16 14.98 11.33
CA PRO A 141 1.16 15.42 12.29
C PRO A 141 1.85 15.84 13.58
N THR A 142 1.93 17.15 13.85
CA THR A 142 2.49 17.63 15.12
C THR A 142 1.54 17.18 16.23
N THR A 143 2.01 16.29 17.09
CA THR A 143 1.39 16.04 18.39
C THR A 143 1.69 17.24 19.28
N THR A 144 1.12 18.41 18.94
CA THR A 144 1.13 19.53 19.89
C THR A 144 0.37 19.01 21.10
N PRO A 145 1.00 18.90 22.29
CA PRO A 145 0.24 18.62 23.49
C PRO A 145 -0.89 19.65 23.53
N PRO A 146 -2.14 19.25 23.81
CA PRO A 146 -3.23 20.22 23.94
C PRO A 146 -2.72 21.36 24.82
N PRO A 147 -2.93 22.63 24.43
CA PRO A 147 -2.34 23.75 25.14
C PRO A 147 -2.64 23.56 26.62
N THR A 148 -1.59 23.33 27.42
CA THR A 148 -1.72 23.27 28.87
C THR A 148 -2.08 24.68 29.29
N THR A 149 -3.38 24.98 29.29
CA THR A 149 -3.90 26.18 29.94
C THR A 149 -3.59 25.97 31.40
N THR A 150 -2.50 26.57 31.89
CA THR A 150 -2.32 26.75 33.32
C THR A 150 -3.64 27.34 33.82
N PRO A 151 -4.38 26.66 34.72
CA PRO A 151 -5.60 27.23 35.27
C PRO A 151 -5.27 28.65 35.74
N PRO A 152 -6.08 29.67 35.40
CA PRO A 152 -5.82 31.01 35.88
C PRO A 152 -5.67 30.90 37.39
N THR A 153 -4.48 31.23 37.89
CA THR A 153 -4.24 31.31 39.33
C THR A 153 -4.94 32.57 39.78
N THR A 154 -6.25 32.47 39.95
CA THR A 154 -7.04 33.52 40.59
C THR A 154 -6.69 33.49 42.06
N THR A 155 -5.97 34.51 42.52
CA THR A 155 -5.87 34.79 43.96
C THR A 155 -7.30 34.79 44.52
N PRO A 156 -7.62 33.97 45.52
CA PRO A 156 -8.96 33.94 46.09
C PRO A 156 -9.34 35.37 46.50
N PRO A 157 -10.49 35.91 46.07
CA PRO A 157 -10.94 37.19 46.58
C PRO A 157 -11.19 37.05 48.08
N THR A 158 -10.48 37.83 48.88
CA THR A 158 -10.73 37.95 50.32
C THR A 158 -12.08 38.65 50.51
N THR A 159 -13.17 37.89 50.48
CA THR A 159 -14.50 38.40 50.80
C THR A 159 -14.73 38.35 52.30
N THR A 160 -15.04 39.50 52.90
CA THR A 160 -15.54 39.56 54.28
C THR A 160 -16.87 38.80 54.35
N PRO A 161 -17.08 37.93 55.37
CA PRO A 161 -18.31 37.14 55.46
C PRO A 161 -19.55 38.05 55.56
N PRO A 162 -20.56 37.89 54.70
CA PRO A 162 -21.82 38.61 54.87
C PRO A 162 -22.57 38.03 56.08
N THR A 163 -23.00 38.92 56.98
CA THR A 163 -23.87 38.57 58.11
C THR A 163 -25.29 38.39 57.58
N THR A 164 -25.74 37.14 57.42
CA THR A 164 -27.12 36.84 57.01
C THR A 164 -27.95 36.36 58.20
N THR A 165 -29.07 37.04 58.44
CA THR A 165 -30.12 36.59 59.35
C THR A 165 -30.81 35.35 58.76
N PRO A 166 -31.03 34.27 59.54
CA PRO A 166 -31.60 33.04 59.01
C PRO A 166 -33.07 33.21 58.57
N PRO A 167 -33.45 32.82 57.35
CA PRO A 167 -34.84 32.84 56.92
C PRO A 167 -35.60 31.66 57.52
N THR A 168 -36.73 31.95 58.16
CA THR A 168 -37.71 30.94 58.60
C THR A 168 -38.54 30.52 57.40
N THR A 169 -38.45 29.25 56.99
CA THR A 169 -39.33 28.68 55.95
C THR A 169 -40.09 27.50 56.50
N THR A 170 -41.40 27.49 56.22
CA THR A 170 -42.34 26.45 56.59
C THR A 170 -42.23 25.29 55.59
N PRO A 171 -42.23 24.02 56.05
CA PRO A 171 -42.06 22.87 55.15
C PRO A 171 -43.26 22.71 54.20
N PRO A 172 -43.03 22.42 52.90
CA PRO A 172 -44.10 22.17 51.96
C PRO A 172 -44.70 20.77 52.18
N THR A 173 -46.03 20.68 52.15
CA THR A 173 -46.79 19.43 52.19
C THR A 173 -46.97 18.91 50.77
N THR A 174 -46.36 17.76 50.44
CA THR A 174 -46.54 17.10 49.14
C THR A 174 -47.50 15.92 49.25
N THR A 175 -48.52 15.88 48.41
CA THR A 175 -49.45 14.75 48.26
C THR A 175 -48.80 13.63 47.42
N PRO A 176 -48.92 12.35 47.80
CA PRO A 176 -48.29 11.25 47.07
C PRO A 176 -48.96 10.97 45.70
N PRO A 177 -48.18 10.58 44.67
CA PRO A 177 -48.72 10.29 43.34
C PRO A 177 -49.47 8.95 43.31
N THR A 178 -50.61 8.94 42.62
CA THR A 178 -51.42 7.75 42.34
C THR A 178 -50.87 7.03 41.10
N THR A 179 -50.47 5.77 41.23
CA THR A 179 -49.98 4.91 40.14
C THR A 179 -51.12 4.10 39.52
N THR A 180 -51.21 4.05 38.19
CA THR A 180 -52.12 3.16 37.47
C THR A 180 -51.35 1.92 36.98
N PRO A 181 -51.89 0.69 37.09
CA PRO A 181 -51.18 -0.53 36.69
C PRO A 181 -51.02 -0.67 35.16
N PRO A 182 -49.92 -1.26 34.67
CA PRO A 182 -49.75 -1.56 33.24
C PRO A 182 -50.58 -2.77 32.82
N THR A 183 -51.27 -2.64 31.69
CA THR A 183 -52.00 -3.72 31.02
C THR A 183 -51.03 -4.60 30.24
N THR A 184 -51.01 -5.91 30.53
CA THR A 184 -50.22 -6.93 29.81
C THR A 184 -51.03 -7.52 28.66
N THR A 185 -50.47 -7.51 27.45
CA THR A 185 -51.01 -8.23 26.28
C THR A 185 -50.17 -9.49 26.04
N PRO A 186 -50.79 -10.68 25.84
CA PRO A 186 -50.07 -11.93 25.68
C PRO A 186 -49.41 -12.10 24.30
N THR A 187 -48.27 -12.78 24.34
CA THR A 187 -47.33 -13.12 23.27
C THR A 187 -47.87 -14.17 22.28
N THR A 188 -47.51 -14.06 21.01
CA THR A 188 -47.73 -15.10 19.98
C THR A 188 -46.42 -15.81 19.66
N THR A 189 -46.35 -17.09 20.02
CA THR A 189 -45.24 -18.02 19.75
C THR A 189 -45.22 -18.38 18.27
N THR A 190 -44.13 -18.05 17.56
CA THR A 190 -43.87 -18.52 16.20
C THR A 190 -42.90 -19.70 16.25
N ALA A 191 -43.24 -20.79 15.55
CA ALA A 191 -42.50 -22.04 15.53
C ALA A 191 -41.09 -21.90 14.91
N PRO A 192 -40.11 -22.72 15.34
CA PRO A 192 -38.75 -22.69 14.80
C PRO A 192 -38.66 -23.29 13.38
N PRO A 193 -37.77 -22.78 12.51
CA PRO A 193 -37.59 -23.30 11.16
C PRO A 193 -36.85 -24.65 11.17
N THR A 194 -37.34 -25.58 10.36
CA THR A 194 -36.71 -26.88 10.08
C THR A 194 -35.41 -26.72 9.30
N THR A 195 -34.33 -27.30 9.82
CA THR A 195 -33.02 -27.39 9.17
C THR A 195 -33.02 -28.49 8.10
N THR A 196 -32.84 -28.11 6.84
CA THR A 196 -32.58 -29.04 5.74
C THR A 196 -31.08 -29.33 5.68
N THR A 197 -30.70 -30.57 5.98
CA THR A 197 -29.32 -31.07 5.87
C THR A 197 -29.01 -31.41 4.41
N THR A 198 -28.11 -30.64 3.78
CA THR A 198 -27.53 -30.92 2.47
C THR A 198 -26.46 -32.03 2.59
N PRO A 199 -26.43 -33.05 1.72
CA PRO A 199 -25.38 -34.06 1.74
C PRO A 199 -24.04 -33.49 1.18
N PRO A 200 -22.88 -34.00 1.63
CA PRO A 200 -21.58 -33.55 1.17
C PRO A 200 -21.31 -33.95 -0.30
N PRO A 201 -20.50 -33.19 -1.06
CA PRO A 201 -20.15 -33.52 -2.43
C PRO A 201 -19.20 -34.72 -2.47
N SER A 202 -19.46 -35.63 -3.43
CA SER A 202 -18.60 -36.77 -3.74
C SER A 202 -17.27 -36.30 -4.33
N THR A 203 -16.17 -36.75 -3.73
CA THR A 203 -14.82 -36.63 -4.27
C THR A 203 -14.70 -37.47 -5.55
N THR A 204 -14.52 -36.79 -6.69
CA THR A 204 -14.18 -37.45 -7.95
C THR A 204 -12.66 -37.50 -8.05
N THR A 205 -12.09 -38.69 -7.91
CA THR A 205 -10.67 -38.96 -8.16
C THR A 205 -10.40 -38.78 -9.65
N VAL A 206 -9.65 -37.74 -10.01
CA VAL A 206 -9.15 -37.56 -11.37
C VAL A 206 -7.90 -38.42 -11.52
N THR A 207 -8.03 -39.51 -12.27
CA THR A 207 -6.90 -40.34 -12.72
C THR A 207 -6.13 -39.57 -13.77
N SER A 208 -4.93 -39.10 -13.44
CA SER A 208 -3.97 -38.53 -14.38
C SER A 208 -3.53 -39.60 -15.38
N THR A 209 -4.04 -39.52 -16.60
CA THR A 209 -3.51 -40.26 -17.75
C THR A 209 -2.34 -39.44 -18.32
N SER A 210 -1.13 -39.92 -18.09
CA SER A 210 0.09 -39.47 -18.74
C SER A 210 -0.08 -39.67 -20.25
N THR A 211 -0.31 -38.58 -20.98
CA THR A 211 -0.26 -38.56 -22.45
C THR A 211 1.14 -38.09 -22.84
N GLU A 212 1.91 -39.01 -23.40
CA GLU A 212 3.19 -38.80 -24.08
C GLU A 212 3.04 -37.75 -25.19
N PRO A 213 3.96 -36.78 -25.33
CA PRO A 213 3.91 -35.83 -26.45
C PRO A 213 4.32 -36.53 -27.74
N GLU A 214 3.37 -36.64 -28.68
CA GLU A 214 3.61 -37.06 -30.06
C GLU A 214 4.63 -36.13 -30.73
N CYS A 215 5.61 -36.75 -31.40
CA CYS A 215 6.63 -36.11 -32.21
C CYS A 215 5.99 -35.39 -33.41
N MET A 216 6.13 -34.06 -33.49
CA MET A 216 5.82 -33.29 -34.70
C MET A 216 6.81 -33.67 -35.82
N PRO A 217 6.36 -33.86 -37.08
CA PRO A 217 7.27 -34.06 -38.21
C PRO A 217 7.99 -32.76 -38.57
N ASP A 218 9.32 -32.85 -38.56
CA ASP A 218 10.26 -31.85 -39.05
C ASP A 218 10.00 -31.56 -40.54
N THR A 219 9.75 -30.29 -40.88
CA THR A 219 9.49 -29.81 -42.25
C THR A 219 10.69 -29.10 -42.85
N THR A 220 11.92 -29.51 -42.49
CA THR A 220 13.11 -29.04 -43.20
C THR A 220 13.25 -29.68 -44.59
N PRO A 221 13.55 -28.89 -45.63
CA PRO A 221 13.76 -29.39 -46.99
C PRO A 221 15.09 -30.16 -47.13
N PRO A 222 15.18 -31.14 -48.05
CA PRO A 222 16.31 -32.05 -48.15
C PRO A 222 17.58 -31.32 -48.61
N THR A 223 18.61 -31.31 -47.76
CA THR A 223 19.97 -30.96 -48.16
C THR A 223 20.64 -32.21 -48.74
N THR A 224 21.10 -32.10 -49.97
CA THR A 224 21.81 -33.15 -50.71
C THR A 224 23.21 -33.37 -50.14
N THR A 225 23.36 -34.33 -49.23
CA THR A 225 24.65 -34.90 -48.85
C THR A 225 24.52 -36.41 -48.69
N PRO A 226 25.38 -37.24 -49.31
CA PRO A 226 25.28 -38.69 -49.25
C PRO A 226 25.70 -39.24 -47.87
N PRO A 227 25.13 -40.38 -47.42
CA PRO A 227 25.43 -40.94 -46.11
C PRO A 227 26.75 -41.72 -46.12
N THR A 228 27.63 -41.39 -45.19
CA THR A 228 28.65 -42.30 -44.66
C THR A 228 28.02 -43.15 -43.56
N THR A 229 27.98 -44.45 -43.82
CA THR A 229 27.81 -45.54 -42.84
C THR A 229 28.73 -45.38 -41.63
N THR A 230 28.20 -45.62 -40.43
CA THR A 230 28.71 -46.60 -39.45
C THR A 230 27.67 -46.79 -38.34
N GLU A 231 27.25 -48.04 -38.15
CA GLU A 231 26.55 -48.57 -36.99
C GLU A 231 27.47 -48.57 -35.76
N ASP A 232 26.94 -48.24 -34.58
CA ASP A 232 27.17 -49.05 -33.37
C ASP A 232 26.10 -48.73 -32.31
N CYS A 233 25.82 -49.73 -31.47
CA CYS A 233 24.61 -49.93 -30.65
C CYS A 233 24.29 -48.85 -29.59
#